data_AF-A0A0D6AEZ4-F1
#
_entry.id   AF-A0A0D6AEZ4-F1
#
_cell.length_a   1.000
_cell.length_b   1.000
_cell.length_c   1.000
_cell.angle_alpha   90.00
_cell.angle_beta   90.00
_cell.angle_gamma   90.00
#
_symmetry.space_group_name_H-M   'P 1'
#
loop_
_entity.id
_entity.type
_entity.pdbx_description
1 polymer ?
#
loop_
_entity_poly.entity_id
_entity_poly.type
_entity_poly.pdbx_seq_one_letter_code
_entity_poly.pdbx_strand_id
1 'polypeptide(L)'
;MIEKKNVSNANQAIETYIERVTELSQLGQKIPTNEELLTIASELGISDKEIASAQKQSQAHFIRAQGYVTLRHWDDAILELEEALAFNPFNLSMLHLLINAYLGRWKAKHNKQDEELIKFRVKQCLEIQPDDQESLKLLAKLDQLINNYKYQLWGITAFSLIAIGSGIGFFLLNNISLNLFSQNDKKIQSVKEELFKEIKQLKDEQKILYDQLSEKVKIQEEIDKDSQLQIEILKNEVQKLNQQNQELNNKLNNQHKSIPDVKSPKINNKTETKSL
;
A
#
# COMPACT_ATOMS: atom_id res chain seq x y z
N MET A 1 -22.98 38.68 21.92
CA MET A 1 -22.26 37.96 23.00
C MET A 1 -22.72 36.50 23.20
N ILE A 2 -23.91 36.11 22.73
CA ILE A 2 -24.46 34.75 22.91
C ILE A 2 -23.79 33.71 21.99
N GLU A 3 -23.33 34.13 20.80
CA GLU A 3 -22.74 33.25 19.79
C GLU A 3 -21.38 32.66 20.20
N LYS A 4 -20.50 33.45 20.83
CA LYS A 4 -19.18 32.97 21.30
C LYS A 4 -19.26 31.94 22.42
N LYS A 5 -20.26 32.04 23.30
CA LYS A 5 -20.41 31.12 24.45
C LYS A 5 -20.89 29.74 24.01
N ASN A 6 -21.71 29.68 22.96
CA ASN A 6 -22.24 28.43 22.42
C ASN A 6 -21.17 27.65 21.62
N VAL A 7 -20.37 28.37 20.81
CA VAL A 7 -19.26 27.77 20.04
C VAL A 7 -18.17 27.19 20.95
N SER A 8 -17.85 27.87 22.06
CA SER A 8 -16.88 27.37 23.05
C SER A 8 -17.32 26.06 23.70
N ASN A 9 -18.63 25.90 23.97
CA ASN A 9 -19.18 24.71 24.61
C ASN A 9 -19.24 23.53 23.63
N ALA A 10 -19.58 23.80 22.36
CA ALA A 10 -19.57 22.80 21.28
C ALA A 10 -18.16 22.28 20.99
N ASN A 11 -17.15 23.15 20.94
CA ASN A 11 -15.76 22.74 20.75
C ASN A 11 -15.29 21.84 21.91
N GLN A 12 -15.63 22.20 23.14
CA GLN A 12 -15.29 21.38 24.31
C GLN A 12 -15.98 20.01 24.28
N ALA A 13 -17.23 19.94 23.84
CA ALA A 13 -17.94 18.66 23.67
C ALA A 13 -17.29 17.77 22.61
N ILE A 14 -16.82 18.35 21.49
CA ILE A 14 -16.10 17.61 20.44
C ILE A 14 -14.73 17.12 20.94
N GLU A 15 -13.97 17.95 21.65
CA GLU A 15 -12.69 17.53 22.26
C GLU A 15 -12.90 16.38 23.24
N THR A 16 -13.91 16.48 24.11
CA THR A 16 -14.27 15.42 25.07
C THR A 16 -14.74 14.15 24.35
N TYR A 17 -15.42 14.29 23.21
CA TYR A 17 -15.80 13.16 22.35
C TYR A 17 -14.56 12.46 21.79
N ILE A 18 -13.63 13.19 21.20
CA ILE A 18 -12.38 12.63 20.65
C ILE A 18 -11.60 11.91 21.76
N GLU A 19 -11.50 12.52 22.94
CA GLU A 19 -10.84 11.94 24.10
C GLU A 19 -11.48 10.60 24.50
N ARG A 20 -12.79 10.55 24.70
CA ARG A 20 -13.50 9.30 25.05
C ARG A 20 -13.38 8.21 23.99
N VAL A 21 -13.50 8.58 22.72
CA VAL A 21 -13.34 7.62 21.61
C VAL A 21 -11.92 7.06 21.58
N THR A 22 -10.93 7.91 21.84
CA THR A 22 -9.52 7.53 21.91
C THR A 22 -9.26 6.64 23.13
N GLU A 23 -9.79 6.98 24.31
CA GLU A 23 -9.67 6.17 25.52
C GLU A 23 -10.28 4.78 25.33
N LEU A 24 -11.48 4.68 24.75
CA LEU A 24 -12.10 3.39 24.45
C LEU A 24 -11.24 2.56 23.49
N SER A 25 -10.67 3.21 22.48
CA SER A 25 -9.75 2.57 21.54
C SER A 25 -8.48 2.06 22.21
N GLN A 26 -7.94 2.81 23.18
CA GLN A 26 -6.71 2.47 23.89
C GLN A 26 -6.92 1.42 24.99
N LEU A 27 -7.96 1.55 25.81
CA LEU A 27 -8.29 0.63 26.91
C LEU A 27 -8.75 -0.73 26.40
N GLY A 28 -9.54 -0.76 25.33
CA GLY A 28 -10.11 -1.99 24.80
C GLY A 28 -9.23 -2.73 23.78
N GLN A 29 -8.18 -2.08 23.25
CA GLN A 29 -7.55 -2.48 21.97
C GLN A 29 -8.59 -2.83 20.90
N LYS A 30 -9.76 -2.19 20.95
CA LYS A 30 -10.92 -2.48 20.10
C LYS A 30 -11.41 -1.14 19.59
N ILE A 31 -11.74 -1.09 18.31
CA ILE A 31 -12.33 0.11 17.71
C ILE A 31 -13.77 0.27 18.22
N PRO A 32 -14.16 1.47 18.71
CA PRO A 32 -15.53 1.74 19.11
C PRO A 32 -16.51 1.52 17.95
N THR A 33 -17.60 0.82 18.24
CA THR A 33 -18.71 0.56 17.32
C THR A 33 -19.53 1.82 17.07
N ASN A 34 -20.27 1.86 15.96
CA ASN A 34 -21.13 3.00 15.64
C ASN A 34 -22.17 3.30 16.75
N GLU A 35 -22.68 2.27 17.43
CA GLU A 35 -23.59 2.43 18.55
C GLU A 35 -22.91 3.05 19.78
N GLU A 36 -21.69 2.62 20.11
CA GLU A 36 -20.87 3.22 21.18
C GLU A 36 -20.58 4.70 20.86
N LEU A 37 -20.25 5.03 19.61
CA LEU A 37 -20.00 6.41 19.18
C LEU A 37 -21.25 7.30 19.30
N LEU A 38 -22.42 6.80 18.86
CA LEU A 38 -23.69 7.53 18.98
C LEU A 38 -24.11 7.72 20.44
N THR A 39 -23.81 6.74 21.30
CA THR A 39 -24.07 6.82 22.73
C THR A 39 -23.22 7.92 23.37
N ILE A 40 -21.91 7.96 23.07
CA ILE A 40 -21.01 9.02 23.57
C ILE A 40 -21.47 10.39 23.07
N ALA A 41 -21.84 10.50 21.79
CA ALA A 41 -22.32 11.76 21.22
C ALA A 41 -23.62 12.23 21.91
N SER A 42 -24.57 11.32 22.15
CA SER A 42 -25.82 11.62 22.86
C SER A 42 -25.58 12.00 24.32
N GLU A 43 -24.67 11.32 25.03
CA GLU A 43 -24.30 11.63 26.42
C GLU A 43 -23.67 13.01 26.57
N LEU A 44 -22.88 13.42 25.58
CA LEU A 44 -22.23 14.73 25.54
C LEU A 44 -23.15 15.84 25.01
N GLY A 45 -24.39 15.52 24.65
CA GLY A 45 -25.35 16.47 24.10
C GLY A 45 -24.97 16.99 22.71
N ILE A 46 -24.15 16.24 21.96
CA ILE A 46 -23.75 16.59 20.60
C ILE A 46 -24.92 16.30 19.67
N SER A 47 -25.40 17.33 18.97
CA SER A 47 -26.51 17.21 18.03
C SER A 47 -26.11 16.51 16.73
N ASP A 48 -27.08 15.91 16.03
CA ASP A 48 -26.87 15.30 14.70
C ASP A 48 -26.21 16.28 13.71
N LYS A 49 -26.50 17.58 13.84
CA LYS A 49 -25.90 18.64 13.02
C LYS A 49 -24.41 18.82 13.31
N GLU A 50 -23.99 18.72 14.57
CA GLU A 50 -22.59 18.79 14.98
C GLU A 50 -21.84 17.53 14.55
N ILE A 51 -22.46 16.35 14.67
CA ILE A 51 -21.91 15.09 14.12
C ILE A 51 -21.70 15.21 12.61
N ALA A 52 -22.70 15.71 11.88
CA ALA A 52 -22.57 15.90 10.43
C ALA A 52 -21.47 16.91 10.07
N SER A 53 -21.28 17.96 10.89
CA SER A 53 -20.17 18.91 10.72
C SER A 53 -18.81 18.26 10.96
N ALA A 54 -18.68 17.45 12.01
CA ALA A 54 -17.46 16.70 12.32
C ALA A 54 -17.12 15.68 11.23
N GLN A 55 -18.11 14.95 10.70
CA GLN A 55 -17.94 14.05 9.55
C GLN A 55 -17.49 14.80 8.29
N LYS A 56 -18.06 15.98 8.04
CA LYS A 56 -17.63 16.84 6.93
C LYS A 56 -16.18 17.29 7.09
N GLN A 57 -15.77 17.62 8.32
CA GLN A 57 -14.39 17.97 8.63
C GLN A 57 -13.45 16.78 8.39
N SER A 58 -13.79 15.59 8.91
CA SER A 58 -13.06 14.34 8.67
C SER A 58 -12.86 14.07 7.17
N GLN A 59 -13.91 14.22 6.37
CA GLN A 59 -13.84 14.04 4.93
C GLN A 59 -12.90 15.06 4.27
N ALA A 60 -12.87 16.31 4.75
CA ALA A 60 -11.96 17.33 4.23
C ALA A 60 -10.49 16.99 4.52
N HIS A 61 -10.20 16.52 5.75
CA HIS A 61 -8.87 16.01 6.11
C HIS A 61 -8.46 14.84 5.21
N PHE A 62 -9.37 13.87 5.00
CA PHE A 62 -9.10 12.72 4.13
C PHE A 62 -8.80 13.11 2.67
N ILE A 63 -9.51 14.08 2.11
CA ILE A 63 -9.25 14.58 0.75
C ILE A 63 -7.86 15.22 0.66
N ARG A 64 -7.47 16.04 1.65
CA ARG A 64 -6.11 16.63 1.68
C ARG A 64 -5.04 15.55 1.78
N ALA A 65 -5.25 14.55 2.64
CA ALA A 65 -4.34 13.43 2.77
C ALA A 65 -4.12 12.65 1.47
N GLN A 66 -5.18 12.41 0.68
CA GLN A 66 -5.05 11.76 -0.64
C GLN A 66 -4.13 12.56 -1.58
N GLY A 67 -4.24 13.88 -1.56
CA GLY A 67 -3.34 14.78 -2.27
C GLY A 67 -1.89 14.62 -1.81
N TYR A 68 -1.65 14.65 -0.50
CA TYR A 68 -0.31 14.48 0.08
C TYR A 68 0.31 13.11 -0.22
N VAL A 69 -0.47 12.02 -0.14
CA VAL A 69 -0.01 10.67 -0.52
C VAL A 69 0.41 10.61 -1.99
N THR A 70 -0.36 11.22 -2.88
CA THR A 70 -0.05 11.27 -4.32
C THR A 70 1.27 11.98 -4.59
N LEU A 71 1.54 13.05 -3.84
CA LEU A 71 2.79 13.82 -3.90
C LEU A 71 3.93 13.22 -3.05
N ARG A 72 3.70 12.09 -2.37
CA ARG A 72 4.65 11.43 -1.47
C ARG A 72 5.08 12.27 -0.26
N HIS A 73 4.24 13.23 0.14
CA HIS A 73 4.41 14.00 1.37
C HIS A 73 3.87 13.18 2.54
N TRP A 74 4.65 12.18 2.96
CA TRP A 74 4.16 11.17 3.90
C TRP A 74 3.82 11.72 5.27
N ASP A 75 4.64 12.64 5.80
CA ASP A 75 4.43 13.22 7.12
C ASP A 75 3.12 14.04 7.18
N ASP A 76 2.89 14.90 6.18
CA ASP A 76 1.65 15.69 6.07
C ASP A 76 0.42 14.80 5.85
N ALA A 77 0.56 13.75 5.03
CA ALA A 77 -0.51 12.78 4.81
C ALA A 77 -0.91 12.05 6.10
N ILE A 78 0.07 11.63 6.90
CA ILE A 78 -0.17 10.93 8.17
C ILE A 78 -0.92 11.84 9.14
N LEU A 79 -0.48 13.09 9.30
CA LEU A 79 -1.15 14.05 10.19
C LEU A 79 -2.62 14.26 9.79
N GLU A 80 -2.88 14.51 8.51
CA GLU A 80 -4.26 14.69 8.03
C GLU A 80 -5.11 13.42 8.20
N LEU A 81 -4.52 12.22 8.05
CA LEU A 81 -5.25 10.97 8.24
C LEU A 81 -5.57 10.67 9.70
N GLU A 82 -4.66 11.00 10.61
CA GLU A 82 -4.88 10.87 12.05
C GLU A 82 -6.02 11.79 12.49
N GLU A 83 -6.05 13.04 12.01
CA GLU A 83 -7.17 13.97 12.22
C GLU A 83 -8.48 13.45 11.62
N ALA A 84 -8.45 12.87 10.41
CA ALA A 84 -9.64 12.30 9.78
C ALA A 84 -10.20 11.11 10.60
N LEU A 85 -9.32 10.21 11.05
CA LEU A 85 -9.68 9.00 11.80
C LEU A 85 -10.15 9.30 13.21
N ALA A 86 -9.77 10.42 13.82
CA ALA A 86 -10.29 10.84 15.13
C ALA A 86 -11.83 10.92 15.16
N PHE A 87 -12.45 11.27 14.03
CA PHE A 87 -13.91 11.35 13.89
C PHE A 87 -14.54 10.09 13.30
N ASN A 88 -13.77 9.28 12.58
CA ASN A 88 -14.26 8.06 11.91
C ASN A 88 -13.24 6.92 12.04
N PRO A 89 -13.09 6.33 13.25
CA PRO A 89 -12.00 5.40 13.54
C PRO A 89 -12.12 4.04 12.85
N PHE A 90 -13.30 3.71 12.32
CA PHE A 90 -13.59 2.42 11.67
C PHE A 90 -13.60 2.50 10.14
N ASN A 91 -13.22 3.65 9.56
CA ASN A 91 -13.18 3.80 8.11
C ASN A 91 -12.00 3.03 7.50
N LEU A 92 -12.29 1.86 6.93
CA LEU A 92 -11.29 1.00 6.29
C LEU A 92 -10.47 1.75 5.23
N SER A 93 -11.10 2.58 4.39
CA SER A 93 -10.38 3.33 3.35
C SER A 93 -9.38 4.34 3.92
N MET A 94 -9.73 5.02 5.03
CA MET A 94 -8.82 5.93 5.73
C MET A 94 -7.68 5.17 6.39
N LEU A 95 -7.97 4.03 7.03
CA LEU A 95 -6.97 3.16 7.64
C LEU A 95 -5.98 2.59 6.62
N HIS A 96 -6.47 2.09 5.48
CA HIS A 96 -5.63 1.60 4.38
C HIS A 96 -4.74 2.70 3.82
N LEU A 97 -5.26 3.92 3.69
CA LEU A 97 -4.47 5.05 3.21
C LEU A 97 -3.39 5.45 4.23
N LEU A 98 -3.69 5.38 5.53
CA LEU A 98 -2.74 5.65 6.60
C LEU A 98 -1.62 4.61 6.63
N ILE A 99 -1.97 3.32 6.50
CA ILE A 99 -0.98 2.24 6.38
C ILE A 99 -0.07 2.47 5.16
N ASN A 100 -0.63 2.87 4.02
CA ASN A 100 0.15 3.20 2.83
C ASN A 100 1.08 4.40 3.05
N ALA A 101 0.64 5.43 3.78
CA ALA A 101 1.46 6.58 4.12
C ALA A 101 2.64 6.19 5.04
N TYR A 102 2.38 5.37 6.07
CA TYR A 102 3.45 4.82 6.92
C TYR A 102 4.41 3.93 6.10
N LEU A 103 3.92 3.07 5.20
CA LEU A 103 4.75 2.27 4.30
C LEU A 103 5.65 3.15 3.42
N GLY A 104 5.10 4.24 2.88
CA GLY A 104 5.84 5.23 2.10
C GLY A 104 6.95 5.87 2.91
N ARG A 105 6.66 6.28 4.15
CA ARG A 105 7.63 6.87 5.07
C ARG A 105 8.70 5.87 5.52
N TRP A 106 8.31 4.64 5.85
CA TRP A 106 9.22 3.55 6.20
C TRP A 106 10.18 3.27 5.04
N LYS A 107 9.69 3.22 3.81
CA LYS A 107 10.54 3.00 2.63
C LYS A 107 11.57 4.12 2.44
N ALA A 108 11.24 5.35 2.84
CA ALA A 108 12.13 6.50 2.70
C ALA A 108 13.14 6.63 3.86
N LYS A 109 12.71 6.34 5.10
CA LYS A 109 13.47 6.65 6.32
C LYS A 109 13.87 5.42 7.15
N HIS A 110 13.35 4.24 6.83
CA HIS A 110 13.50 2.99 7.59
C HIS A 110 13.19 3.13 9.09
N ASN A 111 12.21 3.97 9.44
CA ASN A 111 11.83 4.21 10.82
C ASN A 111 11.09 2.99 11.41
N LYS A 112 11.64 2.38 12.47
CA LYS A 112 11.01 1.25 13.17
C LYS A 112 9.63 1.58 13.75
N GLN A 113 9.37 2.83 14.11
CA GLN A 113 8.05 3.23 14.62
C GLN A 113 6.96 3.03 13.56
N ASP A 114 7.28 3.28 12.28
CA ASP A 114 6.32 3.08 11.19
C ASP A 114 5.99 1.59 11.02
N GLU A 115 6.93 0.68 11.26
CA GLU A 115 6.68 -0.77 11.23
C GLU A 115 5.64 -1.19 12.27
N GLU A 116 5.82 -0.74 13.53
CA GLU A 116 4.88 -1.04 14.62
C GLU A 116 3.50 -0.43 14.35
N LEU A 117 3.47 0.81 13.86
CA LEU A 117 2.22 1.50 13.52
C LEU A 117 1.47 0.79 12.38
N ILE A 118 2.16 0.33 11.34
CA ILE A 118 1.54 -0.44 10.25
C ILE A 118 0.90 -1.73 10.79
N LYS A 119 1.65 -2.51 11.58
CA LYS A 119 1.13 -3.76 12.17
C LYS A 119 -0.09 -3.51 13.05
N PHE A 120 -0.04 -2.46 13.86
CA PHE A 120 -1.16 -2.04 14.69
C PHE A 120 -2.39 -1.68 13.86
N ARG A 121 -2.25 -0.85 12.82
CA ARG A 121 -3.38 -0.45 11.95
C ARG A 121 -3.93 -1.62 11.13
N VAL A 122 -3.07 -2.54 10.67
CA VAL A 122 -3.53 -3.77 9.99
C VAL A 122 -4.39 -4.61 10.94
N LYS A 123 -3.97 -4.78 12.20
CA LYS A 123 -4.78 -5.48 13.21
C LYS A 123 -6.15 -4.83 13.36
N GLN A 124 -6.20 -3.50 13.44
CA GLN A 124 -7.45 -2.75 13.50
C GLN A 124 -8.36 -3.02 12.29
N CYS A 125 -7.82 -3.04 11.07
CA CYS A 125 -8.61 -3.40 9.89
C CYS A 125 -9.18 -4.82 9.96
N LEU A 126 -8.40 -5.79 10.44
CA LEU A 126 -8.82 -7.18 10.57
C LEU A 126 -9.85 -7.39 11.71
N GLU A 127 -9.83 -6.53 12.73
CA GLU A 127 -10.88 -6.50 13.77
C GLU A 127 -12.20 -5.96 13.21
N ILE A 128 -12.17 -4.98 12.30
CA ILE A 128 -13.37 -4.46 11.62
C ILE A 128 -13.89 -5.49 10.61
N GLN A 129 -12.99 -6.00 9.77
CA GLN A 129 -13.29 -6.91 8.67
C GLN A 129 -12.24 -8.04 8.63
N PRO A 130 -12.55 -9.24 9.16
CA PRO A 130 -11.60 -10.35 9.25
C PRO A 130 -11.02 -10.85 7.92
N ASP A 131 -11.73 -10.66 6.81
CA ASP A 131 -11.33 -11.10 5.47
C ASP A 131 -10.74 -9.97 4.60
N ASP A 132 -10.35 -8.84 5.21
CA ASP A 132 -9.80 -7.67 4.50
C ASP A 132 -8.47 -7.97 3.79
N GLN A 133 -8.59 -8.30 2.50
CA GLN A 133 -7.48 -8.66 1.64
C GLN A 133 -6.49 -7.49 1.45
N GLU A 134 -6.95 -6.24 1.53
CA GLU A 134 -6.09 -5.09 1.28
C GLU A 134 -5.09 -4.92 2.44
N SER A 135 -5.55 -5.02 3.69
CA SER A 135 -4.65 -4.96 4.85
C SER A 135 -3.64 -6.11 4.88
N LEU A 136 -4.05 -7.32 4.50
CA LEU A 136 -3.12 -8.46 4.40
C LEU A 136 -2.05 -8.23 3.33
N LYS A 137 -2.41 -7.66 2.16
CA LYS A 137 -1.43 -7.28 1.13
C LYS A 137 -0.47 -6.21 1.63
N LEU A 138 -0.96 -5.23 2.37
CA LEU A 138 -0.13 -4.17 2.94
C LEU A 138 0.86 -4.71 3.98
N LEU A 139 0.44 -5.68 4.80
CA LEU A 139 1.32 -6.39 5.72
C LEU A 139 2.41 -7.19 4.98
N ALA A 140 2.02 -7.98 3.98
CA ALA A 140 2.97 -8.73 3.16
C ALA A 140 4.00 -7.81 2.47
N LYS A 141 3.55 -6.63 2.01
CA LYS A 141 4.42 -5.61 1.43
C LYS A 141 5.43 -5.05 2.44
N LEU A 142 5.01 -4.82 3.69
CA LEU A 142 5.93 -4.43 4.77
C LEU A 142 7.01 -5.50 4.99
N ASP A 143 6.61 -6.76 5.11
CA ASP A 143 7.54 -7.88 5.35
C ASP A 143 8.57 -8.00 4.22
N GLN A 144 8.12 -7.86 2.97
CA GLN A 144 9.01 -7.85 1.81
C GLN A 144 10.02 -6.68 1.88
N LEU A 145 9.56 -5.48 2.23
CA LEU A 145 10.42 -4.31 2.35
C LEU A 145 11.48 -4.47 3.46
N ILE A 146 11.07 -5.00 4.62
CA ILE A 146 11.97 -5.29 5.75
C ILE A 146 13.02 -6.32 5.36
N ASN A 147 12.60 -7.42 4.73
CA ASN A 147 13.53 -8.48 4.33
C ASN A 147 14.55 -7.96 3.31
N ASN A 148 14.09 -7.23 2.29
CA ASN A 148 14.99 -6.61 1.31
C ASN A 148 16.01 -5.67 1.95
N TYR A 149 15.59 -4.84 2.90
CA TYR A 149 16.49 -3.95 3.63
C TYR A 149 17.50 -4.71 4.50
N LYS A 150 17.09 -5.78 5.18
CA LYS A 150 17.98 -6.65 5.95
C LYS A 150 19.06 -7.29 5.06
N TYR A 151 18.69 -7.78 3.88
CA TYR A 151 19.65 -8.34 2.92
C TYR A 151 20.66 -7.29 2.42
N GLN A 152 20.21 -6.05 2.18
CA GLN A 152 21.12 -4.95 1.82
C GLN A 152 22.12 -4.63 2.93
N LEU A 153 21.67 -4.56 4.18
CA LEU A 153 22.55 -4.35 5.34
C LEU A 153 23.52 -5.52 5.57
N TRP A 154 23.06 -6.76 5.39
CA TRP A 154 23.93 -7.94 5.47
C TRP A 154 25.00 -7.94 4.39
N GLY A 155 24.69 -7.51 3.17
CA GLY A 155 25.68 -7.31 2.11
C GLY A 155 26.77 -6.32 2.53
N ILE A 156 26.39 -5.13 3.01
CA ILE A 156 27.35 -4.08 3.40
C ILE A 156 28.23 -4.52 4.56
N THR A 157 27.64 -5.13 5.60
CA THR A 157 28.39 -5.61 6.78
C THR A 157 29.34 -6.75 6.43
N ALA A 158 28.95 -7.68 5.54
CA ALA A 158 29.83 -8.72 5.03
C ALA A 158 31.01 -8.12 4.24
N PHE A 159 30.78 -7.11 3.39
CA PHE A 159 31.86 -6.42 2.67
C PHE A 159 32.80 -5.62 3.60
N SER A 160 32.27 -4.93 4.62
CA SER A 160 33.08 -4.19 5.59
C SER A 160 33.97 -5.11 6.43
N LEU A 161 33.48 -6.29 6.84
CA LEU A 161 34.28 -7.27 7.57
C LEU A 161 35.45 -7.83 6.72
N ILE A 162 35.24 -8.02 5.42
CA ILE A 162 36.29 -8.44 4.47
C ILE A 162 37.35 -7.34 4.28
N ALA A 163 36.94 -6.07 4.25
CA ALA A 163 37.85 -4.93 4.08
C ALA A 163 38.65 -4.58 5.36
N ILE A 164 38.04 -4.68 6.53
CA ILE A 164 38.73 -4.45 7.81
C ILE A 164 39.68 -5.61 8.14
N GLY A 165 39.31 -6.85 7.82
CA GLY A 165 40.19 -8.01 7.93
C GLY A 165 41.45 -7.92 7.07
N SER A 166 41.37 -7.27 5.91
CA SER A 166 42.53 -7.05 5.02
C SER A 166 43.40 -5.85 5.45
N GLY A 167 42.83 -4.79 6.04
CA GLY A 167 43.58 -3.63 6.55
C GLY A 167 44.27 -3.83 7.90
N ILE A 168 43.57 -4.39 8.89
CA ILE A 168 44.13 -4.63 10.25
C ILE A 168 45.00 -5.89 10.26
N GLY A 169 44.68 -6.89 9.44
CA GLY A 169 45.49 -8.09 9.26
C GLY A 169 46.90 -7.76 8.77
N PHE A 170 47.04 -6.81 7.84
CA PHE A 170 48.35 -6.43 7.29
C PHE A 170 49.21 -5.63 8.30
N PHE A 171 48.59 -4.84 9.19
CA PHE A 171 49.34 -4.00 10.14
C PHE A 171 49.68 -4.72 11.46
N LEU A 172 48.84 -5.64 11.93
CA LEU A 172 49.12 -6.45 13.14
C LEU A 172 50.08 -7.62 12.88
N LEU A 173 50.11 -8.17 11.65
CA LEU A 173 51.04 -9.27 11.31
C LEU A 173 52.50 -8.85 11.22
N ASN A 174 52.80 -7.55 11.10
CA ASN A 174 54.18 -7.07 11.01
C ASN A 174 54.82 -6.72 12.35
N ASN A 175 54.07 -6.67 13.46
CA ASN A 175 54.60 -6.21 14.75
C ASN A 175 54.27 -7.07 15.97
N ILE A 176 53.43 -8.10 15.85
CA ILE A 176 53.20 -9.04 16.96
C ILE A 176 53.97 -10.33 16.67
N SER A 177 55.15 -10.45 17.27
CA SER A 177 55.80 -11.73 17.44
C SER A 177 54.93 -12.61 18.33
N LEU A 178 54.22 -13.57 17.72
CA LEU A 178 53.42 -14.59 18.39
C LEU A 178 54.35 -15.58 19.10
N ASN A 179 54.74 -15.27 20.34
CA ASN A 179 55.46 -16.19 21.23
C ASN A 179 54.60 -16.65 22.42
N LEU A 180 53.32 -16.95 22.19
CA LEU A 180 52.37 -17.30 23.25
C LEU A 180 51.55 -18.58 23.02
N PHE A 181 51.87 -19.38 22.00
CA PHE A 181 51.22 -20.68 21.78
C PHE A 181 52.23 -21.68 21.22
N SER A 182 52.94 -22.40 22.10
CA SER A 182 53.88 -23.46 21.68
C SER A 182 53.50 -24.85 22.23
N GLN A 183 52.23 -25.06 22.60
CA GLN A 183 51.79 -26.34 23.16
C GLN A 183 50.54 -26.99 22.55
N ASN A 184 49.90 -26.39 21.53
CA ASN A 184 48.65 -26.93 20.95
C ASN A 184 48.63 -27.05 19.41
N ASP A 185 49.80 -27.02 18.75
CA ASP A 185 49.92 -26.90 17.28
C ASP A 185 49.11 -27.95 16.49
N LYS A 186 49.04 -29.20 16.96
CA LYS A 186 48.32 -30.27 16.23
C LYS A 186 46.80 -30.09 16.22
N LYS A 187 46.21 -29.63 17.32
CA LYS A 187 44.74 -29.37 17.39
C LYS A 187 44.37 -28.11 16.64
N ILE A 188 45.23 -27.10 16.67
CA ILE A 188 45.04 -25.87 15.90
C ILE A 188 45.14 -26.16 14.40
N GLN A 189 46.03 -27.04 13.99
CA GLN A 189 46.21 -27.43 12.59
C GLN A 189 45.02 -28.23 12.05
N SER A 190 44.45 -29.15 12.83
CA SER A 190 43.25 -29.89 12.42
C SER A 190 42.02 -28.98 12.30
N VAL A 191 41.82 -28.05 13.25
CA VAL A 191 40.72 -27.07 13.19
C VAL A 191 40.89 -26.14 11.98
N LYS A 192 42.14 -25.74 11.69
CA LYS A 192 42.45 -24.92 10.52
C LYS A 192 42.10 -25.65 9.22
N GLU A 193 42.47 -26.92 9.09
CA GLU A 193 42.16 -27.74 7.91
C GLU A 193 40.65 -27.96 7.72
N GLU A 194 39.92 -28.19 8.81
CA GLU A 194 38.47 -28.33 8.80
C GLU A 194 37.77 -27.04 8.36
N LEU A 195 38.17 -25.89 8.92
CA LEU A 195 37.66 -24.58 8.51
C LEU A 195 37.98 -24.26 7.04
N PHE A 196 39.18 -24.60 6.55
CA PHE A 196 39.51 -24.41 5.13
C PHE A 196 38.65 -25.27 4.20
N LYS A 197 38.34 -26.49 4.63
CA LYS A 197 37.47 -27.39 3.88
C LYS A 197 36.04 -26.84 3.81
N GLU A 198 35.52 -26.35 4.93
CA GLU A 198 34.18 -25.77 5.01
C GLU A 198 34.08 -24.47 4.21
N ILE A 199 35.08 -23.58 4.30
CA ILE A 199 35.17 -22.36 3.47
C ILE A 199 35.19 -22.71 1.97
N LYS A 200 35.92 -23.76 1.58
CA LYS A 200 35.97 -24.21 0.19
C LYS A 200 34.61 -24.74 -0.26
N GLN A 201 33.96 -25.55 0.55
CA GLN A 201 32.63 -26.10 0.26
C GLN A 201 31.59 -24.97 0.11
N LEU A 202 31.55 -24.03 1.05
CA LEU A 202 30.63 -22.89 1.01
C LEU A 202 30.86 -22.01 -0.23
N LYS A 203 32.12 -21.86 -0.66
CA LYS A 203 32.46 -21.12 -1.88
C LYS A 203 31.94 -21.82 -3.14
N ASP A 204 32.05 -23.14 -3.19
CA ASP A 204 31.55 -23.94 -4.31
C ASP A 204 30.01 -23.93 -4.35
N GLU A 205 29.35 -24.01 -3.19
CA GLU A 205 27.88 -23.88 -3.06
C GLU A 205 27.39 -22.50 -3.50
N GLN A 206 28.07 -21.43 -3.09
CA GLN A 206 27.71 -20.07 -3.51
C GLN A 206 27.83 -19.89 -5.04
N LYS A 207 28.85 -20.50 -5.66
CA LYS A 207 29.01 -20.48 -7.11
C LYS A 207 27.86 -21.19 -7.82
N ILE A 208 27.45 -22.36 -7.35
CA ILE A 208 26.32 -23.12 -7.91
C ILE A 208 25.02 -22.30 -7.80
N LEU A 209 24.77 -21.68 -6.64
CA LEU A 209 23.58 -20.84 -6.45
C LEU A 209 23.58 -19.61 -7.37
N TYR A 210 24.75 -18.98 -7.58
CA TYR A 210 24.88 -17.86 -8.49
C TYR A 210 24.60 -18.26 -9.95
N ASP A 211 25.15 -19.41 -10.38
CA ASP A 211 24.93 -19.94 -11.73
C ASP A 211 23.45 -20.27 -11.96
N GLN A 212 22.78 -20.89 -10.99
CA GLN A 212 21.33 -21.17 -11.03
C GLN A 212 20.49 -19.88 -11.09
N LEU A 213 20.87 -18.85 -10.33
CA LEU A 213 20.14 -17.58 -10.36
C LEU A 213 20.31 -16.88 -11.72
N SER A 214 21.53 -16.89 -12.28
CA SER A 214 21.80 -16.32 -13.60
C SER A 214 20.99 -17.03 -14.70
N GLU A 215 20.88 -18.35 -14.62
CA GLU A 215 20.06 -19.14 -15.56
C GLU A 215 18.57 -18.80 -15.44
N LYS A 216 18.03 -18.71 -14.22
CA LYS A 216 16.62 -18.33 -14.00
C LYS A 216 16.31 -16.93 -14.51
N VAL A 217 17.23 -15.97 -14.36
CA VAL A 217 17.06 -14.61 -14.89
C VAL A 217 17.00 -14.62 -16.42
N LYS A 218 17.87 -15.38 -17.09
CA LYS A 218 17.84 -15.51 -18.57
C LYS A 218 16.52 -16.10 -19.07
N ILE A 219 16.03 -17.16 -18.41
CA ILE A 219 14.75 -17.78 -18.76
C ILE A 219 13.61 -16.76 -18.58
N GLN A 220 13.62 -15.98 -17.51
CA GLN A 220 12.60 -14.95 -17.29
C GLN A 220 12.64 -13.86 -18.36
N GLU A 221 13.83 -13.41 -18.78
CA GLU A 221 13.98 -12.43 -19.87
C GLU A 221 13.44 -12.96 -21.22
N GLU A 222 13.57 -14.26 -21.49
CA GLU A 222 13.00 -14.89 -22.68
C GLU A 222 11.47 -14.95 -22.62
N ILE A 223 10.92 -15.32 -21.45
CA ILE A 223 9.46 -15.32 -21.21
C ILE A 223 8.88 -13.91 -21.36
N ASP A 224 9.56 -12.90 -20.84
CA ASP A 224 9.11 -11.51 -20.90
C ASP A 224 9.11 -11.00 -22.35
N LYS A 225 10.12 -11.36 -23.15
CA LYS A 225 10.18 -11.04 -24.59
C LYS A 225 9.05 -11.71 -25.37
N ASP A 226 8.80 -12.99 -25.13
CA ASP A 226 7.69 -13.70 -25.79
C ASP A 226 6.33 -13.09 -25.42
N SER A 227 6.13 -12.78 -24.13
CA SER A 227 4.91 -12.13 -23.65
C SER A 227 4.70 -10.75 -24.30
N GLN A 228 5.76 -9.96 -24.48
CA GLN A 228 5.68 -8.67 -25.19
C GLN A 228 5.28 -8.85 -26.65
N LEU A 229 5.82 -9.85 -27.34
CA LEU A 229 5.47 -10.16 -28.73
C LEU A 229 4.00 -10.58 -28.85
N GLN A 230 3.49 -11.39 -27.93
CA GLN A 230 2.08 -11.77 -27.90
C GLN A 230 1.16 -10.57 -27.64
N ILE A 231 1.54 -9.67 -26.73
CA ILE A 231 0.79 -8.43 -26.46
C ILE A 231 0.74 -7.55 -27.72
N GLU A 232 1.84 -7.45 -28.47
CA GLU A 232 1.89 -6.68 -29.72
C GLU A 232 0.97 -7.27 -30.80
N ILE A 233 0.97 -8.61 -30.96
CA ILE A 233 0.05 -9.31 -31.86
C ILE A 233 -1.41 -9.05 -31.49
N LEU A 234 -1.76 -9.22 -30.21
CA LEU A 234 -3.12 -9.00 -29.71
C LEU A 234 -3.56 -7.54 -29.91
N LYS A 235 -2.66 -6.58 -29.69
CA LYS A 235 -2.95 -5.16 -29.92
C LYS A 235 -3.28 -4.87 -31.38
N ASN A 236 -2.54 -5.46 -32.32
CA ASN A 236 -2.80 -5.31 -33.74
C ASN A 236 -4.14 -5.96 -34.15
N GLU A 237 -4.49 -7.12 -33.57
CA GLU A 237 -5.77 -7.78 -33.82
C GLU A 237 -6.96 -6.96 -33.30
N VAL A 238 -6.87 -6.43 -32.07
CA VAL A 238 -7.88 -5.53 -31.50
C VAL A 238 -8.07 -4.29 -32.38
N GLN A 239 -6.99 -3.71 -32.88
CA GLN A 239 -7.07 -2.55 -33.77
C GLN A 239 -7.80 -2.88 -35.08
N LYS A 240 -7.51 -4.04 -35.68
CA LYS A 240 -8.17 -4.50 -36.91
C LYS A 240 -9.66 -4.75 -36.69
N LEU A 241 -10.04 -5.41 -35.60
CA LEU A 241 -11.44 -5.65 -35.24
C LEU A 241 -12.19 -4.33 -35.01
N ASN A 242 -11.55 -3.36 -34.35
CA ASN A 242 -12.14 -2.03 -34.17
C ASN A 242 -12.41 -1.32 -35.50
N GLN A 243 -11.48 -1.40 -36.46
CA GLN A 243 -11.69 -0.85 -37.80
C GLN A 243 -12.86 -1.53 -38.52
N GLN A 244 -12.95 -2.87 -38.45
CA GLN A 244 -14.05 -3.63 -39.04
C GLN A 244 -15.41 -3.27 -38.41
N ASN A 245 -15.46 -3.11 -37.09
CA ASN A 245 -16.67 -2.67 -36.39
C ASN A 245 -17.09 -1.25 -36.82
N GLN A 246 -16.14 -0.33 -37.01
CA GLN A 246 -16.44 1.01 -37.52
C GLN A 246 -17.00 0.95 -38.95
N GLU A 247 -16.41 0.14 -39.83
CA GLU A 247 -16.92 -0.06 -41.19
C GLU A 247 -18.33 -0.65 -41.21
N LEU A 248 -18.61 -1.66 -40.37
CA LEU A 248 -19.94 -2.26 -40.23
C LEU A 248 -20.96 -1.25 -39.72
N ASN A 249 -20.62 -0.47 -38.70
CA ASN A 249 -21.48 0.59 -38.18
C ASN A 249 -21.78 1.65 -39.25
N ASN A 250 -20.80 2.02 -40.06
CA ASN A 250 -21.01 2.94 -41.18
C ASN A 250 -21.94 2.36 -42.24
N LYS A 251 -21.80 1.06 -42.57
CA LYS A 251 -22.70 0.35 -43.50
C LYS A 251 -24.14 0.28 -42.98
N LEU A 252 -24.33 -0.04 -41.68
CA LEU A 252 -25.63 -0.05 -41.02
C LEU A 252 -26.31 1.33 -41.04
N ASN A 253 -25.57 2.38 -40.72
CA ASN A 253 -26.09 3.75 -40.75
C ASN A 253 -26.51 4.19 -42.17
N ASN A 254 -25.80 3.73 -43.19
CA ASN A 254 -26.15 4.00 -44.59
C ASN A 254 -27.37 3.20 -45.06
N GLN A 255 -27.58 1.98 -44.54
CA GLN A 255 -28.79 1.20 -44.80
C GLN A 255 -30.04 1.80 -44.12
N HIS A 256 -29.92 2.34 -42.91
CA HIS A 256 -31.04 3.04 -42.25
C HIS A 256 -31.47 4.32 -42.98
N LYS A 257 -30.56 5.01 -43.68
CA LYS A 257 -30.88 6.17 -44.53
C LYS A 257 -31.59 5.83 -45.84
N SER A 258 -31.64 4.55 -46.23
CA SER A 258 -32.20 4.09 -47.51
C SER A 258 -33.57 3.39 -47.39
N ILE A 259 -34.17 3.34 -46.19
CA ILE A 259 -35.57 2.93 -46.01
C ILE A 259 -36.48 4.13 -46.32
N PRO A 260 -37.32 4.11 -47.37
CA PRO A 260 -38.23 5.20 -47.67
C PRO A 260 -39.38 5.26 -46.66
N ASP A 261 -39.75 6.47 -46.25
CA ASP A 261 -40.98 6.76 -45.51
C ASP A 261 -42.20 6.12 -46.20
N VAL A 262 -42.75 5.08 -45.56
CA VAL A 262 -44.08 4.56 -45.91
C VAL A 262 -45.10 5.59 -45.44
N LYS A 263 -45.63 6.34 -46.41
CA LYS A 263 -46.69 7.34 -46.25
C LYS A 263 -47.86 6.78 -45.41
N SER A 264 -48.13 7.43 -44.28
CA SER A 264 -49.40 7.32 -43.56
C SER A 264 -50.57 7.78 -44.46
N PRO A 265 -51.70 7.04 -44.57
CA PRO A 265 -52.86 7.51 -45.32
C PRO A 265 -53.58 8.65 -44.58
N LYS A 266 -53.81 9.77 -45.28
CA LYS A 266 -54.71 10.84 -44.86
C LYS A 266 -56.15 10.32 -44.83
N ILE A 267 -56.73 10.15 -43.64
CA ILE A 267 -58.17 9.99 -43.47
C ILE A 267 -58.81 11.38 -43.55
N ASN A 268 -59.64 11.57 -44.59
CA ASN A 268 -60.34 12.80 -44.90
C ASN A 268 -61.78 12.69 -44.38
N ASN A 269 -62.08 13.19 -43.18
CA ASN A 269 -63.44 13.32 -42.68
C ASN A 269 -63.89 14.78 -42.77
N LYS A 270 -64.53 15.11 -43.90
CA LYS A 270 -65.31 16.33 -44.07
C LYS A 270 -66.74 16.01 -43.64
N THR A 271 -67.13 16.52 -42.47
CA THR A 271 -68.48 16.44 -41.94
C THR A 271 -69.40 17.30 -42.80
N GLU A 272 -70.28 16.68 -43.59
CA GLU A 272 -71.43 17.35 -44.19
C GLU A 272 -72.52 17.48 -43.12
N THR A 273 -72.75 18.71 -42.69
CA THR A 273 -73.99 19.17 -42.09
C THR A 273 -75.11 19.10 -43.12
N LYS A 274 -76.07 18.20 -42.94
CA LYS A 274 -77.42 18.32 -43.51
C LYS A 274 -78.42 18.54 -42.39
N SER A 275 -78.95 19.76 -42.36
CA SER A 275 -80.15 20.17 -41.68
C SER A 275 -81.39 19.70 -42.44
N LEU A 276 -82.23 18.89 -41.79
CA LEU A 276 -83.70 18.99 -41.66
C LEU A 276 -84.21 17.83 -40.81
#